data_AF-A0A2L0BHS9-F1
#
_entry.id   AF-A0A2L0BHS9-F1
#
_cell.length_a   1.000
_cell.length_b   1.000
_cell.length_c   1.000
_cell.angle_alpha   90.00
_cell.angle_beta   90.00
_cell.angle_gamma   90.00
#
_symmetry.space_group_name_H-M   'P 1'
#
loop_
_entity.id
_entity.type
_entity.pdbx_description
1 polymer ?
#
loop_
_entity_poly.entity_id
_entity_poly.type
_entity_poly.pdbx_seq_one_letter_code
_entity_poly.pdbx_strand_id
1 'polypeptide(L)'
;SERRTFLRQSLEARLVALYFDTGMFGEALQLGSALLKELKKLDDKNLLVEVQLLESKTYHALSNLPKARAALTSARTTANSIYCPPKMQAALDLQSGILHAADERDFKTAYSYFYEAFEGFDSVESPKALTALKYMLLSKIMLNQPEDVQQIVSGKLVLKYAGQDIDAMKDIAASSHKRSLADFQVAVTKYKHELENDPIVRAHLGTLYDN
;
A
#
# COMPACT_ATOMS: atom_id res chain seq x y z
N SER A 1 15.31 -21.60 -26.73
CA SER A 1 15.98 -21.01 -25.56
C SER A 1 15.11 -19.97 -24.86
N GLU A 2 14.35 -19.16 -25.61
CA GLU A 2 13.46 -18.09 -25.15
C GLU A 2 12.48 -18.48 -24.03
N ARG A 3 11.77 -19.63 -24.17
CA ARG A 3 10.85 -20.13 -23.14
C ARG A 3 11.50 -20.42 -21.79
N ARG A 4 12.80 -20.77 -21.78
CA ARG A 4 13.57 -20.95 -20.54
C ARG A 4 13.93 -19.62 -19.90
N THR A 5 14.20 -18.61 -20.73
CA THR A 5 14.48 -17.23 -20.27
C THR A 5 13.25 -16.62 -19.60
N PHE A 6 12.08 -16.68 -20.23
CA PHE A 6 10.84 -16.16 -19.63
C PHE A 6 10.52 -16.85 -18.29
N LEU A 7 10.64 -18.19 -18.24
CA LEU A 7 10.40 -18.93 -17.00
C LEU A 7 11.37 -18.51 -15.88
N ARG A 8 12.67 -18.36 -16.18
CA ARG A 8 13.65 -17.87 -15.21
C ARG A 8 13.27 -16.48 -14.71
N GLN A 9 12.94 -15.55 -15.59
CA GLN A 9 12.59 -14.18 -15.22
C GLN A 9 11.35 -14.11 -14.33
N SER A 10 10.32 -14.92 -14.63
CA SER A 10 9.15 -15.03 -13.75
C SER A 10 9.50 -15.62 -12.37
N LEU A 11 10.41 -16.60 -12.31
CA LEU A 11 10.90 -17.14 -11.04
C LEU A 11 11.73 -16.13 -10.25
N GLU A 12 12.56 -15.34 -10.92
CA GLU A 12 13.34 -14.28 -10.30
C GLU A 12 12.43 -13.16 -9.77
N ALA A 13 11.39 -12.75 -10.50
CA ALA A 13 10.42 -11.78 -9.99
C ALA A 13 9.71 -12.29 -8.72
N ARG A 14 9.32 -13.58 -8.69
CA ARG A 14 8.78 -14.22 -7.48
C ARG A 14 9.78 -14.26 -6.34
N LEU A 15 11.06 -14.48 -6.64
CA LEU A 15 12.12 -14.46 -5.63
C LEU A 15 12.36 -13.05 -5.08
N VAL A 16 12.30 -12.00 -5.91
CA VAL A 16 12.34 -10.61 -5.45
C VAL A 16 11.18 -10.33 -4.50
N ALA A 17 9.95 -10.79 -4.84
CA ALA A 17 8.80 -10.65 -3.95
C ALA A 17 9.01 -11.38 -2.62
N LEU A 18 9.56 -12.59 -2.63
CA LEU A 18 9.87 -13.33 -1.41
C LEU A 18 10.93 -12.63 -0.55
N TYR A 19 11.98 -12.08 -1.17
CA TYR A 19 12.98 -11.30 -0.44
C TYR A 19 12.37 -10.04 0.20
N PHE A 20 11.45 -9.36 -0.50
CA PHE A 20 10.72 -8.25 0.07
C PHE A 20 9.86 -8.67 1.27
N ASP A 21 9.07 -9.75 1.13
CA ASP A 21 8.17 -10.24 2.18
C ASP A 21 8.92 -10.73 3.43
N THR A 22 10.18 -11.15 3.27
CA THR A 22 11.05 -11.62 4.37
C THR A 22 11.98 -10.54 4.93
N GLY A 23 11.88 -9.30 4.44
CA GLY A 23 12.71 -8.18 4.90
C GLY A 23 14.15 -8.17 4.35
N MET A 24 14.48 -9.04 3.40
CA MET A 24 15.77 -9.11 2.70
C MET A 24 15.86 -8.04 1.60
N PHE A 25 15.78 -6.77 1.99
CA PHE A 25 15.65 -5.65 1.05
C PHE A 25 16.89 -5.43 0.18
N GLY A 26 18.09 -5.74 0.68
CA GLY A 26 19.34 -5.61 -0.10
C GLY A 26 19.37 -6.58 -1.28
N GLU A 27 19.03 -7.84 -1.02
CA GLU A 27 18.94 -8.93 -1.99
C GLU A 27 17.81 -8.68 -3.00
N ALA A 28 16.66 -8.20 -2.51
CA ALA A 28 15.54 -7.79 -3.37
C ALA A 28 15.97 -6.70 -4.37
N LEU A 29 16.67 -5.66 -3.91
CA LEU A 29 17.18 -4.60 -4.80
C LEU A 29 18.25 -5.11 -5.77
N GLN A 30 19.17 -5.96 -5.31
CA GLN A 30 20.23 -6.49 -6.16
C GLN A 30 19.66 -7.32 -7.31
N LEU A 31 18.77 -8.28 -7.00
CA LEU A 31 18.14 -9.14 -8.00
C LEU A 31 17.17 -8.34 -8.89
N GLY A 32 16.33 -7.49 -8.29
CA GLY A 32 15.39 -6.64 -9.02
C GLY A 32 16.10 -5.71 -10.02
N SER A 33 17.19 -5.05 -9.60
CA SER A 33 17.98 -4.18 -10.49
C SER A 33 18.61 -4.91 -11.67
N ALA A 34 19.06 -6.15 -11.45
CA ALA A 34 19.59 -7.00 -12.52
C ALA A 34 18.49 -7.38 -13.51
N LEU A 35 17.35 -7.85 -12.99
CA LEU A 35 16.18 -8.26 -13.78
C LEU A 35 15.61 -7.09 -14.59
N LEU A 36 15.53 -5.88 -14.03
CA LEU A 36 15.05 -4.69 -14.75
C LEU A 36 15.92 -4.33 -15.96
N LYS A 37 17.24 -4.57 -15.92
CA LYS A 37 18.13 -4.33 -17.08
C LYS A 37 17.82 -5.27 -18.24
N GLU A 38 17.35 -6.47 -17.93
CA GLU A 38 16.93 -7.45 -18.93
C GLU A 38 15.53 -7.13 -19.46
N LEU A 39 14.56 -6.92 -18.56
CA LEU A 39 13.15 -6.70 -18.91
C LEU A 39 12.95 -5.43 -19.75
N LYS A 40 13.78 -4.39 -19.57
CA LYS A 40 13.74 -3.18 -20.42
C LYS A 40 14.10 -3.43 -21.88
N LYS A 41 14.70 -4.58 -22.21
CA LYS A 41 15.05 -4.98 -23.57
C LYS A 41 14.03 -5.93 -24.19
N LEU A 42 12.96 -6.26 -23.46
CA LEU A 42 11.95 -7.25 -23.84
C LEU A 42 10.57 -6.59 -23.92
N ASP A 43 9.64 -7.24 -24.62
CA ASP A 43 8.27 -6.75 -24.80
C ASP A 43 7.32 -7.12 -23.65
N ASP A 44 7.74 -7.97 -22.69
CA ASP A 44 6.91 -8.33 -21.52
C ASP A 44 6.86 -7.21 -20.48
N LYS A 45 6.03 -6.21 -20.80
CA LYS A 45 5.80 -5.04 -19.98
C LYS A 45 5.00 -5.34 -18.71
N ASN A 46 4.24 -6.43 -18.65
CA ASN A 46 3.51 -6.80 -17.43
C ASN A 46 4.51 -7.18 -16.33
N LEU A 47 5.46 -8.04 -16.65
CA LEU A 47 6.51 -8.43 -15.71
C LEU A 47 7.40 -7.24 -15.33
N LEU A 48 7.67 -6.34 -16.28
CA LEU A 48 8.41 -5.11 -16.02
C LEU A 48 7.73 -4.22 -14.97
N VAL A 49 6.41 -4.00 -15.09
CA VAL A 49 5.65 -3.21 -14.10
C VAL A 49 5.68 -3.87 -12.71
N GLU A 50 5.54 -5.20 -12.65
CA GLU A 50 5.58 -5.93 -11.37
C GLU A 50 6.91 -5.73 -10.64
N VAL A 51 8.04 -5.85 -11.36
CA VAL A 51 9.37 -5.68 -10.77
C VAL A 51 9.65 -4.22 -10.41
N GLN A 52 9.22 -3.25 -11.22
CA GLN A 52 9.33 -1.82 -10.89
C GLN A 52 8.51 -1.44 -9.64
N LEU A 53 7.32 -2.03 -9.48
CA LEU A 53 6.50 -1.84 -8.29
C LEU A 53 7.16 -2.45 -7.04
N LEU A 54 7.76 -3.64 -7.15
CA LEU A 54 8.55 -4.24 -6.07
C LEU A 54 9.77 -3.38 -5.70
N GLU A 55 10.46 -2.81 -6.69
CA GLU A 55 11.55 -1.87 -6.47
C GLU A 55 11.08 -0.63 -5.69
N SER A 56 9.94 -0.05 -6.07
CA SER A 56 9.34 1.08 -5.34
C SER A 56 9.04 0.74 -3.87
N LYS A 57 8.41 -0.42 -3.63
CA LYS A 57 8.10 -0.91 -2.28
C LYS A 57 9.35 -1.14 -1.44
N THR A 58 10.39 -1.72 -2.05
CA THR A 58 11.65 -2.02 -1.37
C THR A 58 12.39 -0.73 -1.00
N TYR A 59 12.44 0.25 -1.90
CA TYR A 59 13.00 1.56 -1.56
C TYR A 59 12.19 2.27 -0.47
N HIS A 60 10.87 2.18 -0.49
CA HIS A 60 10.02 2.72 0.58
C HIS A 60 10.31 2.05 1.93
N ALA A 61 10.44 0.72 1.97
CA ALA A 61 10.78 -0.01 3.19
C ALA A 61 12.17 0.36 3.75
N LEU A 62 13.10 0.78 2.88
CA LEU A 62 14.40 1.33 3.25
C LEU A 62 14.38 2.85 3.50
N SER A 63 13.19 3.45 3.59
CA SER A 63 12.97 4.89 3.79
C SER A 63 13.60 5.79 2.71
N ASN A 64 13.89 5.24 1.52
CA ASN A 64 14.41 5.99 0.38
C ASN A 64 13.28 6.51 -0.52
N LEU A 65 12.57 7.53 -0.02
CA LEU A 65 11.39 8.10 -0.69
C LEU A 65 11.67 8.62 -2.11
N PRO A 66 12.79 9.33 -2.40
CA PRO A 66 13.07 9.80 -3.76
C PRO A 66 13.18 8.66 -4.78
N LYS A 67 13.87 7.57 -4.43
CA LYS A 67 13.98 6.40 -5.32
C LYS A 67 12.68 5.60 -5.39
N ALA A 68 11.95 5.49 -4.29
CA ALA A 68 10.64 4.83 -4.28
C ALA A 68 9.66 5.51 -5.25
N ARG A 69 9.63 6.86 -5.26
CA ARG A 69 8.84 7.65 -6.22
C ARG A 69 9.31 7.47 -7.65
N ALA A 70 10.62 7.57 -7.90
CA ALA A 70 11.15 7.39 -9.25
C ALA A 70 10.82 6.01 -9.86
N ALA A 71 10.91 4.95 -9.04
CA ALA A 71 10.53 3.60 -9.43
C ALA A 71 9.01 3.49 -9.71
N LEU A 72 8.17 4.10 -8.86
CA LEU A 72 6.71 4.10 -9.07
C LEU A 72 6.30 4.89 -10.32
N THR A 73 6.91 6.05 -10.57
CA THR A 73 6.69 6.83 -11.79
C THR A 73 7.01 5.98 -13.01
N SER A 74 8.14 5.26 -12.99
CA SER A 74 8.52 4.34 -14.06
C SER A 74 7.48 3.23 -14.24
N ALA A 75 7.01 2.62 -13.15
CA ALA A 75 5.97 1.58 -13.17
C ALA A 75 4.66 2.08 -13.80
N ARG A 76 4.19 3.28 -13.43
CA ARG A 76 2.96 3.89 -13.99
C ARG A 76 3.14 4.24 -15.47
N THR A 77 4.29 4.78 -15.87
CA THR A 77 4.57 5.05 -17.30
C THR A 77 4.53 3.76 -18.12
N THR A 78 5.11 2.68 -17.62
CA THR A 78 5.07 1.38 -18.31
C THR A 78 3.64 0.81 -18.33
N ALA A 79 2.92 0.87 -17.21
CA ALA A 79 1.54 0.40 -17.11
C ALA A 79 0.58 1.13 -18.06
N ASN A 80 0.72 2.45 -18.24
CA ASN A 80 -0.08 3.23 -19.19
C ASN A 80 0.13 2.82 -20.66
N SER A 81 1.23 2.12 -20.96
CA SER A 81 1.54 1.66 -22.32
C SER A 81 0.99 0.25 -22.63
N ILE A 82 0.26 -0.34 -21.69
CA ILE A 82 -0.36 -1.66 -21.79
C ILE A 82 -1.78 -1.64 -21.22
N TYR A 83 -2.55 -2.68 -21.53
CA TYR A 83 -3.76 -2.96 -20.77
C TYR A 83 -3.37 -3.59 -19.43
N CYS A 84 -3.28 -2.75 -18.39
CA CYS A 84 -2.88 -3.15 -17.05
C CYS A 84 -3.99 -3.99 -16.39
N PRO A 85 -3.69 -5.21 -15.90
CA PRO A 85 -4.68 -6.00 -15.17
C PRO A 85 -5.22 -5.25 -13.94
N PRO A 86 -6.52 -5.34 -13.59
CA PRO A 86 -7.13 -4.56 -12.50
C PRO A 86 -6.38 -4.69 -11.16
N LYS A 87 -5.94 -5.91 -10.82
CA LYS A 87 -5.17 -6.17 -9.60
C LYS A 87 -3.81 -5.46 -9.58
N MET A 88 -3.15 -5.32 -10.74
CA MET A 88 -1.86 -4.62 -10.87
C MET A 88 -2.07 -3.11 -10.80
N GLN A 89 -3.11 -2.59 -11.45
CA GLN A 89 -3.51 -1.19 -11.37
C GLN A 89 -3.81 -0.78 -9.91
N ALA A 90 -4.66 -1.54 -9.22
CA ALA A 90 -4.96 -1.30 -7.80
C ALA A 90 -3.71 -1.34 -6.90
N ALA A 91 -2.72 -2.17 -7.23
CA ALA A 91 -1.46 -2.22 -6.49
C ALA A 91 -0.56 -1.00 -6.74
N LEU A 92 -0.59 -0.41 -7.95
CA LEU A 92 0.07 0.85 -8.27
C LEU A 92 -0.60 2.02 -7.55
N ASP A 93 -1.94 2.03 -7.50
CA ASP A 93 -2.70 3.07 -6.80
C ASP A 93 -2.48 2.98 -5.28
N LEU A 94 -2.48 1.78 -4.70
CA LEU A 94 -2.14 1.58 -3.28
C LEU A 94 -0.75 2.12 -2.95
N GLN A 95 0.25 1.81 -3.78
CA GLN A 95 1.62 2.32 -3.57
C GLN A 95 1.70 3.84 -3.76
N SER A 96 0.92 4.40 -4.69
CA SER A 96 0.82 5.85 -4.88
C SER A 96 0.28 6.52 -3.62
N GLY A 97 -0.79 5.99 -3.04
CA GLY A 97 -1.35 6.51 -1.78
C GLY A 97 -0.34 6.43 -0.62
N ILE A 98 0.37 5.31 -0.47
CA ILE A 98 1.41 5.15 0.56
C ILE A 98 2.50 6.23 0.43
N LEU A 99 3.00 6.48 -0.79
CA LEU A 99 4.07 7.46 -0.98
C LEU A 99 3.62 8.91 -0.75
N HIS A 100 2.38 9.27 -1.11
CA HIS A 100 1.83 10.60 -0.83
C HIS A 100 1.62 10.81 0.68
N ALA A 101 1.15 9.77 1.39
CA ALA A 101 0.99 9.80 2.84
C ALA A 101 2.34 9.91 3.58
N ALA A 102 3.37 9.20 3.11
CA ALA A 102 4.67 9.12 3.77
C ALA A 102 5.55 10.36 3.56
N ASP A 103 5.48 11.01 2.40
CA ASP A 103 6.41 12.10 2.04
C ASP A 103 5.83 13.49 2.29
N GLU A 104 4.77 13.82 1.56
CA GLU A 104 4.18 15.16 1.54
C GLU A 104 3.12 15.33 2.64
N ARG A 105 2.82 14.24 3.36
CA ARG A 105 1.66 14.13 4.25
C ARG A 105 0.37 14.58 3.55
N ASP A 106 0.30 14.39 2.23
CA ASP A 106 -0.88 14.72 1.43
C ASP A 106 -1.90 13.59 1.52
N PHE A 107 -2.56 13.53 2.68
CA PHE A 107 -3.58 12.52 2.95
C PHE A 107 -4.84 12.70 2.10
N LYS A 108 -5.06 13.89 1.51
CA LYS A 108 -6.18 14.14 0.61
C LYS A 108 -5.97 13.41 -0.71
N THR A 109 -4.79 13.57 -1.32
CA THR A 109 -4.44 12.83 -2.54
C THR A 109 -4.25 11.35 -2.24
N ALA A 110 -3.65 11.00 -1.10
CA ALA A 110 -3.51 9.59 -0.70
C ALA A 110 -4.87 8.89 -0.56
N TYR A 111 -5.88 9.55 0.04
CA TYR A 111 -7.24 9.02 0.13
C TYR A 111 -7.80 8.65 -1.23
N SER A 112 -7.68 9.53 -2.24
CA SER A 112 -8.18 9.26 -3.59
C SER A 112 -7.51 8.03 -4.20
N TYR A 113 -6.18 7.91 -4.07
CA TYR A 113 -5.47 6.71 -4.54
C TYR A 113 -5.88 5.43 -3.79
N PHE A 114 -6.11 5.51 -2.48
CA PHE A 114 -6.59 4.36 -1.71
C PHE A 114 -8.02 3.96 -2.07
N TYR A 115 -8.87 4.93 -2.43
CA TYR A 115 -10.23 4.67 -2.92
C TYR A 115 -10.20 3.90 -4.26
N GLU A 116 -9.41 4.36 -5.23
CA GLU A 116 -9.22 3.67 -6.52
C GLU A 116 -8.64 2.25 -6.30
N ALA A 117 -7.66 2.12 -5.40
CA ALA A 117 -7.11 0.82 -5.03
C ALA A 117 -8.16 -0.10 -4.38
N PHE A 118 -9.03 0.45 -3.53
CA PHE A 118 -10.11 -0.30 -2.89
C PHE A 118 -11.11 -0.80 -3.93
N GLU A 119 -11.63 0.05 -4.81
CA GLU A 119 -12.56 -0.38 -5.87
C GLU A 119 -11.91 -1.40 -6.81
N GLY A 120 -10.65 -1.17 -7.18
CA GLY A 120 -9.89 -2.07 -8.02
C GLY A 120 -9.63 -3.43 -7.39
N PHE A 121 -9.36 -3.51 -6.08
CA PHE A 121 -9.22 -4.79 -5.37
C PHE A 121 -10.56 -5.46 -5.07
N ASP A 122 -11.61 -4.68 -4.76
CA ASP A 122 -12.94 -5.17 -4.45
C ASP A 122 -13.57 -5.88 -5.65
N SER A 123 -13.45 -5.28 -6.84
CA SER A 123 -13.99 -5.83 -8.10
C SER A 123 -13.38 -7.16 -8.51
N VAL A 124 -12.21 -7.51 -7.97
CA VAL A 124 -11.53 -8.79 -8.19
C VAL A 124 -11.45 -9.66 -6.93
N GLU A 125 -12.24 -9.33 -5.90
CA GLU A 125 -12.34 -10.05 -4.62
C GLU A 125 -10.97 -10.29 -3.95
N SER A 126 -10.05 -9.34 -4.10
CA SER A 126 -8.72 -9.44 -3.52
C SER A 126 -8.76 -9.09 -2.02
N PRO A 127 -8.11 -9.87 -1.14
CA PRO A 127 -8.05 -9.56 0.29
C PRO A 127 -7.36 -8.22 0.58
N LYS A 128 -6.60 -7.68 -0.39
CA LYS A 128 -5.99 -6.34 -0.29
C LYS A 128 -6.98 -5.18 -0.30
N ALA A 129 -8.26 -5.43 -0.64
CA ALA A 129 -9.31 -4.43 -0.50
C ALA A 129 -9.44 -3.96 0.95
N LEU A 130 -9.34 -4.88 1.92
CA LEU A 130 -9.38 -4.52 3.35
C LEU A 130 -8.22 -3.57 3.72
N THR A 131 -7.01 -3.85 3.22
CA THR A 131 -5.83 -2.99 3.44
C THR A 131 -6.04 -1.59 2.85
N ALA A 132 -6.55 -1.50 1.61
CA ALA A 132 -6.83 -0.22 0.97
C ALA A 132 -7.89 0.58 1.75
N LEU A 133 -8.98 -0.07 2.16
CA LEU A 133 -10.02 0.53 2.98
C LEU A 133 -9.47 1.04 4.31
N LYS A 134 -8.66 0.25 5.01
CA LYS A 134 -8.02 0.66 6.26
C LYS A 134 -7.18 1.93 6.07
N TYR A 135 -6.44 2.03 4.98
CA TYR A 135 -5.67 3.23 4.66
C TYR A 135 -6.55 4.43 4.27
N MET A 136 -7.71 4.22 3.62
CA MET A 136 -8.69 5.28 3.41
C MET A 136 -9.18 5.86 4.74
N LEU A 137 -9.53 4.99 5.70
CA LEU A 137 -9.96 5.42 7.03
C LEU A 137 -8.84 6.15 7.77
N LEU A 138 -7.60 5.67 7.67
CA LEU A 138 -6.44 6.33 8.25
C LEU A 138 -6.28 7.74 7.69
N SER A 139 -6.37 7.91 6.36
CA SER A 139 -6.28 9.23 5.72
C SER A 139 -7.35 10.18 6.26
N LYS A 140 -8.58 9.72 6.50
CA LYS A 140 -9.65 10.56 7.08
C LYS A 140 -9.36 11.00 8.51
N ILE A 141 -8.81 10.10 9.33
CA ILE A 141 -8.37 10.45 10.69
C ILE A 141 -7.23 11.48 10.62
N MET A 142 -6.24 11.27 9.74
CA MET A 142 -5.11 12.19 9.57
C MET A 142 -5.49 13.56 9.00
N LEU A 143 -6.62 13.66 8.28
CA LEU A 143 -7.20 14.91 7.80
C LEU A 143 -8.06 15.63 8.86
N ASN A 144 -8.10 15.13 10.10
CA ASN A 144 -9.00 15.61 11.16
C ASN A 144 -10.48 15.55 10.77
N GLN A 145 -10.88 14.50 10.04
CA GLN A 145 -12.26 14.22 9.64
C GLN A 145 -12.73 12.85 10.19
N PRO A 146 -12.65 12.59 11.50
CA PRO A 146 -13.05 11.30 12.08
C PRO A 146 -14.55 10.97 11.92
N GLU A 147 -15.41 11.97 11.73
CA GLU A 147 -16.84 11.81 11.45
C GLU A 147 -17.12 11.09 10.13
N ASP A 148 -16.29 11.32 9.10
CA ASP A 148 -16.41 10.68 7.80
C ASP A 148 -16.11 9.17 7.88
N VAL A 149 -15.31 8.73 8.86
CA VAL A 149 -15.00 7.31 9.08
C VAL A 149 -16.28 6.52 9.34
N GLN A 150 -17.19 7.05 10.16
CA GLN A 150 -18.47 6.39 10.46
C GLN A 150 -19.35 6.29 9.21
N GLN A 151 -19.36 7.32 8.37
CA GLN A 151 -20.13 7.34 7.13
C GLN A 151 -19.59 6.30 6.13
N ILE A 152 -18.26 6.23 5.96
CA ILE A 152 -17.61 5.26 5.07
C ILE A 152 -17.90 3.84 5.53
N VAL A 153 -17.73 3.54 6.82
CA VAL A 153 -17.94 2.18 7.35
C VAL A 153 -19.40 1.74 7.28
N SER A 154 -20.34 2.68 7.37
CA SER A 154 -21.77 2.42 7.20
C SER A 154 -22.18 2.19 5.74
N GLY A 155 -21.27 2.42 4.79
CA GLY A 155 -21.51 2.20 3.36
C GLY A 155 -21.76 0.73 3.04
N LYS A 156 -22.78 0.45 2.22
CA LYS A 156 -23.21 -0.91 1.86
C LYS A 156 -22.07 -1.82 1.36
N LEU A 157 -21.15 -1.26 0.57
CA LEU A 157 -20.00 -1.98 0.04
C LEU A 157 -18.98 -2.36 1.13
N VAL A 158 -18.88 -1.55 2.18
CA VAL A 158 -17.92 -1.72 3.27
C VAL A 158 -18.42 -2.72 4.33
N LEU A 159 -19.73 -2.90 4.46
CA LEU A 159 -20.32 -3.82 5.45
C LEU A 159 -19.79 -5.26 5.35
N LYS A 160 -19.40 -5.72 4.16
CA LYS A 160 -18.79 -7.06 3.97
C LYS A 160 -17.37 -7.18 4.52
N TYR A 161 -16.71 -6.07 4.81
CA TYR A 161 -15.36 -5.97 5.37
C TYR A 161 -15.35 -5.74 6.88
N ALA A 162 -16.49 -5.88 7.55
CA ALA A 162 -16.57 -5.78 9.01
C ALA A 162 -15.60 -6.77 9.68
N GLY A 163 -14.86 -6.29 10.68
CA GLY A 163 -13.84 -7.07 11.38
C GLY A 163 -12.92 -6.18 12.22
N GLN A 164 -11.91 -6.81 12.83
CA GLN A 164 -11.03 -6.14 13.79
C GLN A 164 -10.26 -4.96 13.19
N ASP A 165 -9.82 -5.03 11.93
CA ASP A 165 -9.16 -3.89 11.26
C ASP A 165 -10.07 -2.66 11.22
N ILE A 166 -11.35 -2.83 10.92
CA ILE A 166 -12.31 -1.72 10.82
C ILE A 166 -12.70 -1.21 12.21
N ASP A 167 -12.89 -2.11 13.18
CA ASP A 167 -13.17 -1.73 14.55
C ASP A 167 -12.00 -0.96 15.19
N ALA A 168 -10.75 -1.35 14.88
CA ALA A 168 -9.56 -0.62 15.30
C ALA A 168 -9.58 0.82 14.76
N MET A 169 -9.85 1.00 13.46
CA MET A 169 -9.91 2.34 12.86
C MET A 169 -11.08 3.18 13.42
N LYS A 170 -12.22 2.57 13.75
CA LYS A 170 -13.35 3.26 14.41
C LYS A 170 -13.00 3.73 15.82
N ASP A 171 -12.34 2.88 16.61
CA ASP A 171 -11.95 3.22 17.97
C ASP A 171 -10.90 4.35 17.97
N ILE A 172 -9.94 4.32 17.03
CA ILE A 172 -8.97 5.41 16.84
C ILE A 172 -9.64 6.71 16.35
N ALA A 173 -10.60 6.62 15.43
CA ALA A 173 -11.37 7.78 14.98
C ALA A 173 -12.19 8.39 16.14
N ALA A 174 -12.81 7.55 16.97
CA ALA A 174 -13.59 7.99 18.12
C ALA A 174 -12.71 8.65 19.19
N SER A 175 -11.53 8.10 19.48
CA SER A 175 -10.57 8.72 20.41
C SER A 175 -10.06 10.05 19.89
N SER A 176 -9.78 10.14 18.57
CA SER A 176 -9.36 11.37 17.89
C SER A 176 -10.46 12.45 17.97
N HIS A 177 -11.72 12.09 17.68
CA HIS A 177 -12.86 13.00 17.79
C HIS A 177 -13.06 13.53 19.22
N LYS A 178 -12.88 12.67 20.24
CA LYS A 178 -12.96 13.06 21.66
C LYS A 178 -11.72 13.78 22.18
N ARG A 179 -10.61 13.79 21.43
CA ARG A 179 -9.28 14.22 21.89
C ARG A 179 -8.86 13.54 23.20
N SER A 180 -9.15 12.23 23.31
CA SER A 180 -8.85 11.43 24.50
C SER A 180 -7.62 10.56 24.24
N LEU A 181 -6.47 10.98 24.78
CA LEU A 181 -5.23 10.20 24.73
C LEU A 181 -5.38 8.84 25.44
N ALA A 182 -6.19 8.80 26.51
CA ALA A 182 -6.47 7.56 27.24
C ALA A 182 -7.22 6.55 26.36
N ASP A 183 -8.27 6.98 25.66
CA ASP A 183 -9.04 6.12 24.74
C ASP A 183 -8.14 5.64 23.59
N PHE A 184 -7.27 6.52 23.08
CA PHE A 184 -6.31 6.17 22.02
C PHE A 184 -5.34 5.09 22.47
N GLN A 185 -4.73 5.23 23.66
CA GLN A 185 -3.79 4.24 24.19
C GLN A 185 -4.47 2.88 24.43
N VAL A 186 -5.72 2.89 24.90
CA VAL A 186 -6.53 1.67 25.05
C VAL A 186 -6.76 1.02 23.69
N ALA A 187 -7.13 1.78 22.66
CA ALA A 187 -7.34 1.27 21.31
C ALA A 187 -6.05 0.67 20.72
N VAL A 188 -4.91 1.38 20.81
CA VAL A 188 -3.60 0.89 20.34
C VAL A 188 -3.21 -0.41 21.03
N THR A 189 -3.44 -0.51 22.34
CA THR A 189 -3.12 -1.73 23.11
C THR A 189 -4.05 -2.89 22.76
N LYS A 190 -5.35 -2.61 22.59
CA LYS A 190 -6.39 -3.60 22.26
C LYS A 190 -6.19 -4.19 20.86
N TYR A 191 -5.87 -3.36 19.88
CA TYR A 191 -5.70 -3.74 18.47
C TYR A 191 -4.25 -3.67 18.03
N LYS A 192 -3.34 -4.12 18.91
CA LYS A 192 -1.90 -4.05 18.68
C LYS A 192 -1.50 -4.71 17.36
N HIS A 193 -2.11 -5.85 17.05
CA HIS A 193 -1.83 -6.59 15.83
C HIS A 193 -2.30 -5.82 14.58
N GLU A 194 -3.46 -5.19 14.63
CA GLU A 194 -4.01 -4.44 13.49
C GLU A 194 -3.30 -3.09 13.33
N LEU A 195 -2.84 -2.45 14.40
CA LEU A 195 -2.29 -1.10 14.35
C LEU A 195 -0.76 -1.06 14.29
N GLU A 196 -0.06 -1.81 15.16
CA GLU A 196 1.42 -1.75 15.24
C GLU A 196 2.12 -2.67 14.24
N ASN A 197 1.54 -3.82 13.91
CA ASN A 197 2.16 -4.73 12.93
C ASN A 197 1.99 -4.23 11.50
N ASP A 198 1.08 -3.27 11.27
CA ASP A 198 0.91 -2.60 10.00
C ASP A 198 1.93 -1.44 9.89
N PRO A 199 2.97 -1.56 9.04
CA PRO A 199 4.04 -0.56 9.01
C PRO A 199 3.57 0.83 8.59
N ILE A 200 2.52 0.92 7.78
CA ILE A 200 1.98 2.18 7.27
C ILE A 200 1.19 2.87 8.37
N VAL A 201 0.30 2.14 9.05
CA VAL A 201 -0.46 2.69 10.19
C VAL A 201 0.51 3.11 11.30
N ARG A 202 1.44 2.23 11.69
CA ARG A 202 2.43 2.49 12.73
C ARG A 202 3.23 3.77 12.48
N ALA A 203 3.63 4.03 11.23
CA ALA A 203 4.38 5.23 10.88
C ALA A 203 3.61 6.53 11.18
N HIS A 204 2.28 6.48 11.20
CA HIS A 204 1.41 7.63 11.45
C HIS A 204 0.83 7.67 12.87
N LEU A 205 0.84 6.54 13.61
CA LEU A 205 0.38 6.49 15.01
C LEU A 205 1.14 7.47 15.91
N GLY A 206 2.46 7.62 15.73
CA GLY A 206 3.25 8.57 16.53
C GLY A 206 2.76 10.00 16.37
N THR A 207 2.40 10.40 15.15
CA THR A 207 1.85 11.75 14.92
C THR A 207 0.43 11.93 15.45
N LEU A 208 -0.35 10.86 15.56
CA LEU A 208 -1.66 10.91 16.22
C LEU A 208 -1.52 10.98 17.75
N TYR A 209 -0.42 10.48 18.30
CA TYR A 209 -0.13 10.57 19.74
C TYR A 209 0.34 11.97 20.16
N ASP A 210 1.08 12.65 19.29
CA ASP A 210 1.63 13.99 19.56
C ASP A 210 0.62 15.14 19.38
N ASN A 211 -0.56 14.86 18.82
CA ASN A 211 -1.66 15.82 18.60
C ASN A 211 -2.74 15.72 19.69
#